data_AF-A0A661MX42-F1
#
_entry.id   AF-A0A661MX42-F1
#
_cell.length_a   1.000
_cell.length_b   1.000
_cell.length_c   1.000
_cell.angle_alpha   90.00
_cell.angle_beta   90.00
_cell.angle_gamma   90.00
#
_symmetry.space_group_name_H-M   'P 1'
#
loop_
_entity.id
_entity.type
_entity.pdbx_description
1 polymer ?
#
loop_
_entity_poly.entity_id
_entity_poly.type
_entity_poly.pdbx_seq_one_letter_code
_entity_poly.pdbx_strand_id
1 'polypeptide(L)'
;MTRDVPCRYEPGGTRKRVLYVGSGLPCFEGLVGDMSAAPRTERVQSKLYPALRMRGHEVEFVPVWDTVGATDALRSAYVNLLLVDLRWCENFENRVSEVRQLLEALDHAEDVEQRYGFHRIVVLVSGPDTHRIDDLIIELGAVGVRYVLRQEFEQDVPASSSDKAFAERVLRCVVDLTSSRRVGKTAICASGGGITGIYFEMGVLKCLDDCLTNCGVNDFDMMFGISAGAVVTSILSVGYTPDELMASLADVPGGRLPPLSFSLLRLSHFNHEDMRWRMTSAAKTGLRAFWDSLRGRGGDTAEKLFLEYTSLVGAPFHSAEFEVILRRVLQMSGSTNDFRKLPLELYVGASDQDARTHVLFGSDGYDHVPISKAVQASLSVNPAFSSVPIDGRYYEDGAITRTSNFIEAIHRDATLVFTMDPFVPYVSKLPGVAHRRGVLYNIDQDIRTISFTRFERARHSTLRKHPEVSSYTFLPSNTLRRLLSTNPMDHRPYLEIWRGSYLSALQRIDQLCHRLRGDLAEQGMHLDTAMAEVVAEQLRTTTKLCFEDFFPDRQVDIKKRPFMQPSQLPPAPGSPIVAQAEDERP
;
A
#
# COMPACT_ATOMS: atom_id res chain seq x y z
N MET A 1 16.24 4.74 -20.56
CA MET A 1 14.96 4.90 -21.27
C MET A 1 14.68 6.38 -21.32
N THR A 2 14.65 6.95 -22.53
CA THR A 2 14.46 8.38 -22.79
C THR A 2 13.06 8.81 -22.38
N ARG A 3 13.00 9.96 -21.70
CA ARG A 3 11.88 10.55 -20.95
C ARG A 3 10.85 11.26 -21.86
N ASP A 4 10.79 10.94 -23.15
CA ASP A 4 10.25 11.87 -24.16
C ASP A 4 8.78 11.66 -24.55
N VAL A 5 8.08 10.70 -23.94
CA VAL A 5 6.63 10.65 -24.05
C VAL A 5 6.03 10.71 -22.65
N PRO A 6 5.60 11.90 -22.17
CA PRO A 6 4.87 11.97 -20.93
C PRO A 6 3.66 11.03 -21.04
N CYS A 7 3.49 10.15 -20.04
CA CYS A 7 2.30 9.31 -19.95
C CYS A 7 1.09 10.22 -20.06
N ARG A 8 0.40 10.17 -21.21
CA ARG A 8 -0.59 11.16 -21.66
C ARG A 8 -1.92 11.08 -20.89
N TYR A 9 -1.96 10.55 -19.68
CA TYR A 9 -3.22 10.47 -18.94
C TYR A 9 -3.57 11.88 -18.47
N GLU A 10 -4.50 12.53 -19.16
CA GLU A 10 -5.05 13.81 -18.72
C GLU A 10 -5.92 13.55 -17.47
N PRO A 11 -5.53 14.10 -16.30
CA PRO A 11 -6.32 13.98 -15.08
C PRO A 11 -7.73 14.52 -15.31
N GLY A 12 -8.75 13.74 -14.94
CA GLY A 12 -10.16 14.09 -15.20
C GLY A 12 -10.63 13.80 -16.63
N GLY A 13 -9.79 13.23 -17.50
CA GLY A 13 -10.20 12.76 -18.81
C GLY A 13 -11.28 11.66 -18.70
N THR A 14 -12.48 11.93 -19.21
CA THR A 14 -13.58 10.94 -19.28
C THR A 14 -13.29 9.81 -20.28
N ARG A 15 -12.26 9.99 -21.13
CA ARG A 15 -11.90 9.09 -22.21
C ARG A 15 -11.05 7.93 -21.71
N LYS A 16 -11.63 6.74 -21.73
CA LYS A 16 -10.98 5.48 -21.34
C LYS A 16 -10.18 4.92 -22.51
N ARG A 17 -8.99 4.35 -22.25
CA ARG A 17 -8.12 3.75 -23.29
C ARG A 17 -8.25 2.25 -23.35
N VAL A 18 -8.44 1.75 -24.56
CA VAL A 18 -8.52 0.33 -24.88
C VAL A 18 -7.33 0.00 -25.77
N LEU A 19 -6.41 -0.82 -25.28
CA LEU A 19 -5.30 -1.31 -26.07
C LEU A 19 -5.78 -2.49 -26.90
N TYR A 20 -5.88 -2.31 -28.21
CA TYR A 20 -6.26 -3.37 -29.13
C TYR A 20 -5.01 -4.10 -29.60
N VAL A 21 -4.94 -5.42 -29.39
CA VAL A 21 -3.83 -6.28 -29.82
C VAL A 21 -4.31 -7.21 -30.91
N GLY A 22 -4.08 -6.85 -32.17
CA GLY A 22 -4.56 -7.59 -33.34
C GLY A 22 -3.46 -7.91 -34.34
N SER A 23 -3.79 -8.66 -35.39
CA SER A 23 -2.84 -9.11 -36.41
C SER A 23 -2.70 -8.16 -37.61
N GLY A 24 -3.52 -7.11 -37.72
CA GLY A 24 -3.38 -6.15 -38.81
C GLY A 24 -4.41 -5.02 -38.83
N LEU A 25 -4.06 -3.96 -39.56
CA LEU A 25 -4.87 -2.76 -39.74
C LEU A 25 -6.27 -3.04 -40.32
N PRO A 26 -6.45 -3.94 -41.31
CA PRO A 26 -7.79 -4.21 -41.87
C PRO A 26 -8.78 -4.76 -40.83
N CYS A 27 -8.35 -5.67 -39.95
CA CYS A 27 -9.21 -6.24 -38.91
C CYS A 27 -9.62 -5.20 -37.87
N PHE A 28 -8.70 -4.29 -37.55
CA PHE A 28 -8.94 -3.18 -36.64
C PHE A 28 -9.92 -2.16 -37.23
N GLU A 29 -9.67 -1.71 -38.46
CA GLU A 29 -10.54 -0.74 -39.15
C GLU A 29 -11.93 -1.29 -39.41
N GLY A 30 -12.04 -2.59 -39.77
CA GLY A 30 -13.32 -3.28 -39.88
C GLY A 30 -14.09 -3.26 -38.57
N LEU A 31 -13.46 -3.72 -37.48
CA LEU A 31 -14.08 -3.76 -36.15
C LEU A 31 -14.53 -2.38 -35.68
N VAL A 32 -13.65 -1.37 -35.75
CA VAL A 32 -13.98 0.01 -35.36
C VAL A 32 -15.03 0.63 -36.28
N GLY A 33 -14.97 0.32 -37.58
CA GLY A 33 -15.96 0.73 -38.56
C GLY A 33 -17.36 0.24 -38.18
N ASP A 34 -17.51 -1.05 -37.93
CA ASP A 34 -18.79 -1.66 -37.56
C ASP A 34 -19.25 -1.22 -36.17
N MET A 35 -18.34 -1.07 -35.19
CA MET A 35 -18.65 -0.49 -33.89
C MET A 35 -19.21 0.93 -34.03
N SER A 36 -18.65 1.73 -34.94
CA SER A 36 -19.11 3.11 -35.17
C SER A 36 -20.46 3.20 -35.88
N ALA A 37 -20.89 2.13 -36.55
CA ALA A 37 -22.21 2.02 -37.17
C ALA A 37 -23.28 1.45 -36.21
N ALA A 38 -22.88 1.02 -35.00
CA ALA A 38 -23.80 0.45 -34.03
C ALA A 38 -24.81 1.50 -33.51
N PRO A 39 -26.02 1.08 -33.10
CA PRO A 39 -27.03 1.99 -32.59
C PRO A 39 -26.54 2.76 -31.35
N ARG A 40 -26.82 4.07 -31.30
CA ARG A 40 -26.45 4.95 -30.16
C ARG A 40 -24.93 5.06 -29.93
N THR A 41 -24.14 4.87 -30.97
CA THR A 41 -22.70 5.12 -30.99
C THR A 41 -22.41 6.39 -31.80
N GLU A 42 -21.51 7.22 -31.28
CA GLU A 42 -21.02 8.42 -31.95
C GLU A 42 -19.51 8.35 -32.12
N ARG A 43 -18.98 8.74 -33.28
CA ARG A 43 -17.53 8.98 -33.43
C ARG A 43 -17.18 10.30 -32.76
N VAL A 44 -16.18 10.27 -31.89
CA VAL A 44 -15.67 11.46 -31.22
C VAL A 44 -14.38 11.90 -31.89
N GLN A 45 -14.16 13.21 -31.94
CA GLN A 45 -12.91 13.76 -32.45
C GLN A 45 -11.73 13.31 -31.56
N SER A 46 -10.73 12.70 -32.18
CA SER A 46 -9.44 12.39 -31.57
C SER A 46 -8.32 12.70 -32.55
N LYS A 47 -7.16 13.08 -32.01
CA LYS A 47 -6.00 13.52 -32.78
C LYS A 47 -5.17 12.35 -33.34
N LEU A 48 -5.22 11.18 -32.71
CA LEU A 48 -4.32 10.06 -33.05
C LEU A 48 -5.05 8.75 -33.34
N TYR A 49 -6.06 8.42 -32.54
CA TYR A 49 -6.66 7.10 -32.56
C TYR A 49 -8.19 7.17 -32.63
N PRO A 50 -8.88 6.19 -33.21
CA PRO A 50 -10.33 6.19 -33.26
C PRO A 50 -10.93 6.23 -31.84
N ALA A 51 -11.84 7.18 -31.62
CA ALA A 51 -12.58 7.31 -30.37
C ALA A 51 -14.09 7.20 -30.64
N LEU A 52 -14.76 6.40 -29.83
CA LEU A 52 -16.21 6.15 -29.91
C LEU A 52 -16.85 6.55 -28.57
N ARG A 53 -18.07 7.09 -28.64
CA ARG A 53 -18.91 7.35 -27.47
C ARG A 53 -20.15 6.48 -27.54
N MET A 54 -20.43 5.79 -26.45
CA MET A 54 -21.66 5.02 -26.29
C MET A 54 -22.12 5.12 -24.83
N ARG A 55 -23.42 5.36 -24.61
CA ARG A 55 -24.00 5.57 -23.26
C ARG A 55 -23.32 6.68 -22.44
N GLY A 56 -22.82 7.72 -23.11
CA GLY A 56 -22.12 8.85 -22.46
C GLY A 56 -20.67 8.57 -22.07
N HIS A 57 -20.15 7.35 -22.30
CA HIS A 57 -18.76 7.00 -22.04
C HIS A 57 -17.94 7.05 -23.32
N GLU A 58 -16.78 7.72 -23.27
CA GLU A 58 -15.84 7.79 -24.38
C GLU A 58 -14.75 6.73 -24.24
N VAL A 59 -14.52 5.97 -25.30
CA VAL A 59 -13.46 4.97 -25.39
C VAL A 59 -12.58 5.25 -26.61
N GLU A 60 -11.27 5.27 -26.38
CA GLU A 60 -10.26 5.43 -27.43
C GLU A 60 -9.51 4.12 -27.64
N PHE A 61 -9.46 3.66 -28.89
CA PHE A 61 -8.84 2.40 -29.26
C PHE A 61 -7.42 2.62 -29.78
N VAL A 62 -6.43 2.18 -29.00
CA VAL A 62 -5.01 2.29 -29.34
C VAL A 62 -4.57 0.95 -29.96
N PRO A 63 -4.34 0.87 -31.28
CA PRO A 63 -3.95 -0.38 -31.92
C PRO A 63 -2.46 -0.67 -31.70
N VAL A 64 -2.17 -1.93 -31.41
CA VAL A 64 -0.84 -2.53 -31.40
C VAL A 64 -0.90 -3.86 -32.14
N TRP A 65 0.12 -4.14 -32.94
CA TRP A 65 0.10 -5.24 -33.91
C TRP A 65 0.85 -6.49 -33.44
N ASP A 66 1.62 -6.38 -32.37
CA ASP A 66 2.40 -7.46 -31.78
C ASP A 66 2.31 -7.47 -30.25
N THR A 67 2.75 -8.56 -29.65
CA THR A 67 2.71 -8.76 -28.19
C THR A 67 3.81 -8.01 -27.45
N VAL A 68 4.92 -7.68 -28.14
CA VAL A 68 6.05 -6.93 -27.58
C VAL A 68 5.65 -5.47 -27.35
N GLY A 69 5.13 -4.81 -28.37
CA GLY A 69 4.58 -3.47 -28.29
C GLY A 69 3.40 -3.39 -27.32
N ALA A 70 2.62 -4.47 -27.15
CA ALA A 70 1.55 -4.50 -26.16
C ALA A 70 2.14 -4.44 -24.75
N THR A 71 3.20 -5.22 -24.49
CA THR A 71 3.93 -5.20 -23.22
C THR A 71 4.57 -3.83 -22.95
N ASP A 72 5.19 -3.22 -23.95
CA ASP A 72 5.81 -1.90 -23.83
C ASP A 72 4.79 -0.79 -23.57
N ALA A 73 3.63 -0.85 -24.24
CA ALA A 73 2.53 0.08 -24.00
C ALA A 73 1.99 -0.05 -22.57
N LEU A 74 1.78 -1.29 -22.08
CA LEU A 74 1.30 -1.54 -20.73
C LEU A 74 2.30 -1.11 -19.63
N ARG A 75 3.60 -1.06 -19.93
CA ARG A 75 4.66 -0.59 -19.01
C ARG A 75 4.84 0.93 -18.99
N SER A 76 4.32 1.65 -19.99
CA SER A 76 4.58 3.08 -20.18
C SER A 76 3.32 3.94 -20.12
N ALA A 77 2.13 3.35 -20.27
CA ALA A 77 0.87 4.05 -20.27
C ALA A 77 -0.19 3.33 -19.44
N TYR A 78 -1.09 4.12 -18.84
CA TYR A 78 -2.28 3.57 -18.22
C TYR A 78 -3.30 3.15 -19.28
N VAL A 79 -3.63 1.86 -19.32
CA VAL A 79 -4.56 1.24 -20.27
C VAL A 79 -5.75 0.69 -19.51
N ASN A 80 -6.95 1.23 -19.69
CA ASN A 80 -8.15 0.79 -18.99
C ASN A 80 -8.53 -0.66 -19.31
N LEU A 81 -8.41 -1.07 -20.57
CA LEU A 81 -8.78 -2.41 -21.03
C LEU A 81 -7.81 -2.92 -22.09
N LEU A 82 -7.48 -4.21 -22.03
CA LEU A 82 -6.76 -4.93 -23.09
C LEU A 82 -7.77 -5.73 -23.92
N LEU A 83 -7.89 -5.38 -25.20
CA LEU A 83 -8.74 -6.08 -26.16
C LEU A 83 -7.85 -6.90 -27.11
N VAL A 84 -7.77 -8.20 -26.89
CA VAL A 84 -6.95 -9.10 -27.71
C VAL A 84 -7.81 -9.68 -28.82
N ASP A 85 -7.37 -9.50 -30.06
CA ASP A 85 -8.04 -10.07 -31.23
C ASP A 85 -7.34 -11.36 -31.68
N LEU A 86 -8.01 -12.48 -31.42
CA LEU A 86 -7.72 -13.83 -31.91
C LEU A 86 -8.84 -14.31 -32.85
N ARG A 87 -9.49 -13.41 -33.59
CA ARG A 87 -10.32 -13.81 -34.72
C ARG A 87 -9.45 -14.44 -35.82
N TRP A 88 -10.05 -15.36 -36.57
CA TRP A 88 -9.37 -16.22 -37.54
C TRP A 88 -8.41 -15.46 -38.45
N CYS A 89 -7.23 -16.03 -38.69
CA CYS A 89 -6.25 -15.54 -39.66
C CYS A 89 -5.42 -16.72 -40.17
N GLU A 90 -4.66 -16.53 -41.26
CA GLU A 90 -3.85 -17.61 -41.85
C GLU A 90 -2.82 -18.20 -40.88
N ASN A 91 -2.27 -17.37 -39.97
CA ASN A 91 -1.28 -17.77 -38.97
C ASN A 91 -1.89 -17.96 -37.57
N PHE A 92 -3.14 -18.46 -37.49
CA PHE A 92 -3.92 -18.53 -36.26
C PHE A 92 -3.18 -19.17 -35.08
N GLU A 93 -2.63 -20.38 -35.23
CA GLU A 93 -1.96 -21.09 -34.13
C GLU A 93 -0.70 -20.37 -33.63
N ASN A 94 0.05 -19.71 -34.53
CA ASN A 94 1.18 -18.88 -34.13
C ASN A 94 0.71 -17.70 -33.27
N ARG A 95 -0.39 -17.05 -33.66
CA ARG A 95 -0.98 -15.96 -32.87
C ARG A 95 -1.52 -16.42 -31.53
N VAL A 96 -2.13 -17.59 -31.45
CA VAL A 96 -2.53 -18.19 -30.17
C VAL A 96 -1.31 -18.39 -29.27
N SER A 97 -0.21 -18.91 -29.82
CA SER A 97 1.05 -19.08 -29.07
C SER A 97 1.64 -17.75 -28.59
N GLU A 98 1.65 -16.71 -29.44
CA GLU A 98 2.13 -15.38 -29.06
C GLU A 98 1.28 -14.76 -27.95
N VAL A 99 -0.05 -14.85 -28.05
CA VAL A 99 -0.96 -14.33 -27.02
C VAL A 99 -0.81 -15.11 -25.72
N ARG A 100 -0.57 -16.42 -25.77
CA ARG A 100 -0.28 -17.21 -24.57
C ARG A 100 0.97 -16.69 -23.85
N GLN A 101 2.04 -16.41 -24.59
CA GLN A 101 3.26 -15.82 -24.03
C GLN A 101 3.01 -14.42 -23.45
N LEU A 102 2.18 -13.60 -24.11
CA LEU A 102 1.76 -12.31 -23.57
C LEU A 102 1.04 -12.47 -22.23
N LEU A 103 0.03 -13.35 -22.15
CA LEU A 103 -0.72 -13.59 -20.92
C LEU A 103 0.20 -14.11 -19.81
N GLU A 104 1.08 -15.07 -20.11
CA GLU A 104 2.07 -15.57 -19.14
C GLU A 104 2.97 -14.46 -18.61
N ALA A 105 3.47 -13.57 -19.48
CA ALA A 105 4.29 -12.43 -19.10
C ALA A 105 3.53 -11.41 -18.23
N LEU A 106 2.23 -11.21 -18.49
CA LEU A 106 1.36 -10.35 -17.67
C LEU A 106 1.06 -10.96 -16.29
N ASP A 107 0.98 -12.29 -16.18
CA ASP A 107 0.71 -13.00 -14.93
C ASP A 107 1.95 -13.10 -14.02
N HIS A 108 3.13 -13.31 -14.62
CA HIS A 108 4.41 -13.56 -13.96
C HIS A 108 5.32 -12.33 -13.86
N ALA A 109 4.74 -11.12 -13.84
CA ALA A 109 5.51 -9.91 -13.56
C ALA A 109 6.30 -10.05 -12.24
N GLU A 110 7.60 -9.76 -12.24
CA GLU A 110 8.47 -9.87 -11.06
C GLU A 110 7.94 -9.01 -9.89
N ASP A 111 7.41 -7.83 -10.23
CA ASP A 111 6.73 -6.95 -9.31
C ASP A 111 5.21 -7.08 -9.49
N VAL A 112 4.54 -7.62 -8.47
CA VAL A 112 3.08 -7.82 -8.50
C VAL A 112 2.30 -6.49 -8.61
N GLU A 113 2.91 -5.35 -8.29
CA GLU A 113 2.28 -4.03 -8.46
C GLU A 113 2.34 -3.54 -9.92
N GLN A 114 3.14 -4.20 -10.76
CA GLN A 114 3.15 -3.99 -12.22
C GLN A 114 2.22 -4.94 -12.96
N ARG A 115 1.76 -6.02 -12.31
CA ARG A 115 0.87 -7.03 -12.89
C ARG A 115 -0.42 -6.41 -13.42
N TYR A 116 -0.73 -6.64 -14.70
CA TYR A 116 -1.99 -6.18 -15.28
C TYR A 116 -3.17 -7.02 -14.76
N GLY A 117 -4.28 -6.37 -14.45
CA GLY A 117 -5.46 -7.07 -13.93
C GLY A 117 -6.15 -7.87 -15.04
N PHE A 118 -6.21 -9.20 -14.91
CA PHE A 118 -6.83 -10.08 -15.93
C PHE A 118 -8.35 -9.86 -16.09
N HIS A 119 -9.00 -9.30 -15.06
CA HIS A 119 -10.37 -8.82 -15.14
C HIS A 119 -10.57 -7.66 -16.15
N ARG A 120 -9.50 -7.09 -16.69
CA ARG A 120 -9.49 -6.03 -17.72
C ARG A 120 -9.06 -6.55 -19.09
N ILE A 121 -9.05 -7.87 -19.30
CA ILE A 121 -8.69 -8.49 -20.57
C ILE A 121 -9.96 -9.05 -21.21
N VAL A 122 -10.22 -8.65 -22.46
CA VAL A 122 -11.25 -9.21 -23.33
C VAL A 122 -10.56 -9.85 -24.51
N VAL A 123 -10.90 -11.11 -24.81
CA VAL A 123 -10.36 -11.82 -25.97
C VAL A 123 -11.48 -12.07 -26.98
N LEU A 124 -11.24 -11.71 -28.24
CA LEU A 124 -12.13 -11.98 -29.36
C LEU A 124 -11.65 -13.26 -30.06
N VAL A 125 -12.54 -14.21 -30.33
CA VAL A 125 -12.18 -15.48 -30.98
C VAL A 125 -13.10 -15.78 -32.16
N SER A 126 -12.56 -16.38 -33.21
CA SER A 126 -13.33 -17.00 -34.31
C SER A 126 -12.47 -18.01 -35.05
N GLY A 127 -13.10 -18.96 -35.73
CA GLY A 127 -12.39 -19.97 -36.52
C GLY A 127 -13.33 -20.97 -37.20
N PRO A 128 -12.85 -21.68 -38.23
CA PRO A 128 -13.63 -22.68 -38.97
C PRO A 128 -13.89 -23.95 -38.16
N ASP A 129 -12.97 -24.31 -37.26
CA ASP A 129 -13.10 -25.48 -36.39
C ASP A 129 -13.69 -25.06 -35.03
N THR A 130 -14.95 -25.43 -34.81
CA THR A 130 -15.66 -25.13 -33.57
C THR A 130 -15.04 -25.81 -32.35
N HIS A 131 -14.56 -27.05 -32.48
CA HIS A 131 -13.98 -27.78 -31.35
C HIS A 131 -12.68 -27.13 -30.89
N ARG A 132 -11.82 -26.75 -31.84
CA ARG A 132 -10.56 -26.05 -31.53
C ARG A 132 -10.80 -24.72 -30.81
N ILE A 133 -11.84 -23.97 -31.21
CA ILE A 133 -12.20 -22.70 -30.56
C ILE A 133 -12.75 -22.93 -29.15
N ASP A 134 -13.54 -23.97 -28.94
CA ASP A 134 -14.04 -24.31 -27.60
C ASP A 134 -12.88 -24.70 -26.67
N ASP A 135 -11.91 -25.50 -27.15
CA ASP A 135 -10.68 -25.82 -26.42
C ASP A 135 -9.89 -24.55 -26.09
N LEU A 136 -9.74 -23.62 -27.04
CA LEU A 136 -9.06 -22.34 -26.82
C LEU A 136 -9.77 -21.50 -25.75
N ILE A 137 -11.11 -21.47 -25.72
CA ILE A 137 -11.86 -20.75 -24.69
C ILE A 137 -11.58 -21.35 -23.31
N ILE A 138 -11.52 -22.69 -23.19
CA ILE A 138 -11.16 -23.38 -21.94
C ILE A 138 -9.73 -23.05 -21.53
N GLU A 139 -8.78 -23.08 -22.46
CA GLU A 139 -7.38 -22.69 -22.22
C GLU A 139 -7.26 -21.25 -21.69
N LEU A 140 -7.96 -20.30 -22.32
CA LEU A 140 -7.99 -18.89 -21.91
C LEU A 140 -8.61 -18.73 -20.51
N GLY A 141 -9.68 -19.48 -20.21
CA GLY A 141 -10.28 -19.51 -18.88
C GLY A 141 -9.33 -20.06 -17.82
N ALA A 142 -8.55 -21.09 -18.13
CA ALA A 142 -7.58 -21.70 -17.21
C ALA A 142 -6.45 -20.75 -16.81
N VAL A 143 -6.05 -19.83 -17.70
CA VAL A 143 -5.07 -18.77 -17.39
C VAL A 143 -5.70 -17.52 -16.75
N GLY A 144 -7.01 -17.53 -16.51
CA GLY A 144 -7.73 -16.48 -15.78
C GLY A 144 -8.35 -15.38 -16.64
N VAL A 145 -8.42 -15.54 -17.97
CA VAL A 145 -9.17 -14.62 -18.83
C VAL A 145 -10.66 -14.83 -18.59
N ARG A 146 -11.35 -13.79 -18.11
CA ARG A 146 -12.78 -13.86 -17.77
C ARG A 146 -13.72 -13.58 -18.93
N TYR A 147 -13.30 -12.74 -19.88
CA TYR A 147 -14.17 -12.24 -20.94
C TYR A 147 -13.66 -12.72 -22.30
N VAL A 148 -14.40 -13.66 -22.90
CA VAL A 148 -14.14 -14.15 -24.26
C VAL A 148 -15.40 -13.97 -25.09
N LEU A 149 -15.28 -13.28 -26.23
CA LEU A 149 -16.38 -13.04 -27.16
C LEU A 149 -16.12 -13.79 -28.46
N ARG A 150 -17.03 -14.70 -28.81
CA ARG A 150 -16.96 -15.49 -30.04
C ARG A 150 -17.73 -14.81 -31.17
N GLN A 151 -17.07 -14.63 -32.31
CA GLN A 151 -17.72 -14.28 -33.58
C GLN A 151 -17.99 -15.58 -34.35
N GLU A 152 -19.16 -15.66 -35.00
CA GLU A 152 -19.45 -16.76 -35.93
C GLU A 152 -18.53 -16.64 -37.16
N PHE A 153 -18.08 -17.80 -37.67
CA PHE A 153 -17.16 -17.86 -38.79
C PHE A 153 -17.93 -18.18 -40.07
N GLU A 154 -17.75 -17.34 -41.10
CA GLU A 154 -18.33 -17.52 -42.43
C GLU A 154 -17.20 -17.63 -43.47
N GLN A 155 -17.21 -18.67 -44.30
CA GLN A 155 -16.12 -18.94 -45.26
C GLN A 155 -16.01 -17.89 -46.37
N ASP A 156 -17.13 -17.30 -46.78
CA ASP A 156 -17.20 -16.38 -47.92
C ASP A 156 -16.94 -14.91 -47.52
N VAL A 157 -16.74 -14.66 -46.23
CA VAL A 157 -16.52 -13.33 -45.68
C VAL A 157 -15.02 -13.16 -45.37
N PRO A 158 -14.40 -12.02 -45.75
CA PRO A 158 -13.01 -11.75 -45.39
C PRO A 158 -12.80 -11.85 -43.88
N ALA A 159 -11.70 -12.47 -43.46
CA ALA A 159 -11.35 -12.62 -42.05
C ALA A 159 -11.23 -11.29 -41.28
N SER A 160 -11.03 -10.17 -41.99
CA SER A 160 -11.02 -8.81 -41.43
C SER A 160 -12.40 -8.21 -41.17
N SER A 161 -13.47 -8.81 -41.68
CA SER A 161 -14.84 -8.32 -41.51
C SER A 161 -15.40 -8.72 -40.14
N SER A 162 -16.03 -7.76 -39.48
CA SER A 162 -16.87 -8.02 -38.31
C SER A 162 -18.33 -8.07 -38.73
N ASP A 163 -19.09 -8.97 -38.10
CA ASP A 163 -20.54 -8.79 -38.02
C ASP A 163 -20.85 -7.54 -37.18
N LYS A 164 -21.76 -6.69 -37.66
CA LYS A 164 -22.21 -5.48 -36.95
C LYS A 164 -22.79 -5.79 -35.58
N ALA A 165 -23.54 -6.88 -35.45
CA ALA A 165 -24.10 -7.27 -34.16
C ALA A 165 -23.00 -7.76 -33.21
N PHE A 166 -21.98 -8.46 -33.71
CA PHE A 166 -20.78 -8.78 -32.93
C PHE A 166 -20.01 -7.53 -32.50
N ALA A 167 -19.73 -6.59 -33.42
CA ALA A 167 -19.04 -5.35 -33.11
C ALA A 167 -19.78 -4.53 -32.04
N GLU A 168 -21.11 -4.44 -32.11
CA GLU A 168 -21.93 -3.82 -31.07
C GLU A 168 -21.75 -4.53 -29.70
N ARG A 169 -21.75 -5.87 -29.67
CA ARG A 169 -21.48 -6.63 -28.43
C ARG A 169 -20.09 -6.34 -27.87
N VAL A 170 -19.07 -6.23 -28.73
CA VAL A 170 -17.70 -5.88 -28.32
C VAL A 170 -17.68 -4.49 -27.72
N LEU A 171 -18.21 -3.48 -28.40
CA LEU A 171 -18.24 -2.10 -27.89
C LEU A 171 -19.00 -2.01 -26.57
N ARG A 172 -20.13 -2.72 -26.45
CA ARG A 172 -20.89 -2.80 -25.20
C ARG A 172 -20.10 -3.41 -24.06
N CYS A 173 -19.44 -4.55 -24.29
CA CYS A 173 -18.55 -5.17 -23.31
C CYS A 173 -17.43 -4.22 -22.87
N VAL A 174 -16.78 -3.56 -23.83
CA VAL A 174 -15.70 -2.59 -23.59
C VAL A 174 -16.18 -1.43 -22.73
N VAL A 175 -17.32 -0.83 -23.07
CA VAL A 175 -17.90 0.29 -22.33
C VAL A 175 -18.35 -0.15 -20.95
N ASP A 176 -19.02 -1.29 -20.83
CA ASP A 176 -19.47 -1.82 -19.54
C ASP A 176 -18.25 -2.06 -18.63
N LEU A 177 -17.18 -2.72 -19.08
CA LEU A 177 -15.99 -2.99 -18.27
C LEU A 177 -15.17 -1.75 -17.90
N THR A 178 -15.13 -0.74 -18.79
CA THR A 178 -14.38 0.50 -18.55
C THR A 178 -15.15 1.53 -17.73
N SER A 179 -16.48 1.40 -17.65
CA SER A 179 -17.37 2.23 -16.82
C SER A 179 -17.74 1.58 -15.49
N SER A 180 -17.73 0.25 -15.39
CA SER A 180 -18.13 -0.50 -14.19
C SER A 180 -17.00 -0.71 -13.18
N ARG A 181 -15.84 -0.05 -13.32
CA ARG A 181 -14.77 -0.17 -12.32
C ARG A 181 -15.34 0.36 -11.00
N ARG A 182 -15.42 -0.52 -9.99
CA ARG A 182 -15.82 -0.12 -8.64
C ARG A 182 -14.76 0.84 -8.11
N VAL A 183 -15.13 2.10 -7.94
CA VAL A 183 -14.36 3.08 -7.19
C VAL A 183 -14.91 3.01 -5.78
N GLY A 184 -14.13 2.40 -4.89
CA GLY A 184 -14.40 2.35 -3.45
C GLY A 184 -13.45 3.29 -2.70
N LYS A 185 -13.33 3.09 -1.39
CA LYS A 185 -12.51 3.93 -0.52
C LYS A 185 -11.01 3.85 -0.85
N THR A 186 -10.28 4.84 -0.35
CA THR A 186 -8.82 4.92 -0.35
C THR A 186 -8.28 4.65 1.05
N ALA A 187 -7.15 3.97 1.16
CA ALA A 187 -6.55 3.64 2.46
C ALA A 187 -5.04 3.81 2.51
N ILE A 188 -4.53 4.29 3.64
CA ILE A 188 -3.11 4.24 4.01
C ILE A 188 -2.92 3.19 5.10
N CYS A 189 -2.01 2.25 4.90
CA CYS A 189 -1.65 1.19 5.85
C CYS A 189 -0.17 1.35 6.26
N ALA A 190 0.04 1.86 7.48
CA ALA A 190 1.35 2.06 8.08
C ALA A 190 1.69 0.90 9.02
N SER A 191 2.81 0.21 8.75
CA SER A 191 3.21 -1.02 9.44
C SER A 191 4.06 -0.75 10.67
N GLY A 192 4.46 -1.82 11.38
CA GLY A 192 5.41 -1.68 12.49
C GLY A 192 6.83 -1.34 12.03
N GLY A 193 7.69 -0.95 12.98
CA GLY A 193 9.09 -0.60 12.66
C GLY A 193 9.93 0.03 13.76
N GLY A 194 9.38 0.22 14.96
CA GLY A 194 10.04 0.98 16.03
C GLY A 194 10.14 2.47 15.71
N ILE A 195 10.98 3.20 16.45
CA ILE A 195 11.13 4.66 16.30
C ILE A 195 11.66 5.00 14.89
N THR A 196 12.60 4.22 14.36
CA THR A 196 13.10 4.44 13.00
C THR A 196 12.04 4.17 11.92
N GLY A 197 11.05 3.34 12.21
CA GLY A 197 9.87 3.14 11.38
C GLY A 197 8.99 4.39 11.28
N ILE A 198 8.78 5.11 12.39
CA ILE A 198 8.04 6.39 12.41
C ILE A 198 8.69 7.37 11.43
N TYR A 199 10.02 7.53 11.48
CA TYR A 199 10.73 8.43 10.56
C TYR A 199 10.63 7.96 9.11
N PHE A 200 10.70 6.66 8.86
CA PHE A 200 10.53 6.15 7.51
C PHE A 200 9.19 6.55 6.92
N GLU A 201 8.12 6.28 7.65
CA GLU A 201 6.75 6.61 7.23
C GLU A 201 6.56 8.10 7.01
N MET A 202 7.10 8.96 7.89
CA MET A 202 7.05 10.41 7.71
C MET A 202 7.70 10.86 6.39
N GLY A 203 8.87 10.32 6.05
CA GLY A 203 9.55 10.67 4.79
C GLY A 203 8.79 10.17 3.55
N VAL A 204 8.15 8.99 3.63
CA VAL A 204 7.28 8.49 2.56
C VAL A 204 6.03 9.37 2.42
N LEU A 205 5.35 9.68 3.52
CA LEU A 205 4.13 10.49 3.54
C LEU A 205 4.39 11.91 3.06
N LYS A 206 5.53 12.50 3.42
CA LYS A 206 5.96 13.79 2.90
C LYS A 206 6.14 13.76 1.38
N CYS A 207 6.82 12.75 0.85
CA CYS A 207 6.97 12.58 -0.61
C CYS A 207 5.62 12.36 -1.30
N LEU A 208 4.71 11.59 -0.69
CA LEU A 208 3.37 11.37 -1.22
C LEU A 208 2.56 12.67 -1.24
N ASP A 209 2.59 13.45 -0.16
CA ASP A 209 1.90 14.74 -0.06
C ASP A 209 2.46 15.75 -1.08
N ASP A 210 3.78 15.76 -1.28
CA ASP A 210 4.43 16.60 -2.30
C ASP A 210 4.09 16.18 -3.74
N CYS A 211 3.71 14.92 -3.95
CA CYS A 211 3.30 14.42 -5.26
C CYS A 211 1.80 14.63 -5.55
N LEU A 212 0.98 15.01 -4.56
CA LEU A 212 -0.45 15.23 -4.70
C LEU A 212 -0.73 16.74 -4.81
N THR A 213 -1.37 17.17 -5.91
CA THR A 213 -1.51 18.61 -6.21
C THR A 213 -2.85 19.20 -5.80
N ASN A 214 -3.92 18.40 -5.80
CA ASN A 214 -5.29 18.84 -5.51
C ASN A 214 -5.83 18.34 -4.17
N CYS A 215 -5.06 17.50 -3.47
CA CYS A 215 -5.39 16.88 -2.18
C CYS A 215 -4.08 16.51 -1.47
N GLY A 216 -4.16 16.04 -0.22
CA GLY A 216 -3.01 15.54 0.53
C GLY A 216 -3.26 14.15 1.12
N VAL A 217 -2.28 13.64 1.86
CA VAL A 217 -2.41 12.32 2.52
C VAL A 217 -3.54 12.27 3.56
N ASN A 218 -3.96 13.43 4.08
CA ASN A 218 -5.10 13.56 4.98
C ASN A 218 -6.47 13.45 4.27
N ASP A 219 -6.51 13.42 2.92
CA ASP A 219 -7.76 13.24 2.14
C ASP A 219 -8.10 11.79 1.81
N PHE A 220 -7.26 10.84 2.24
CA PHE A 220 -7.61 9.41 2.18
C PHE A 220 -8.83 9.14 3.06
N ASP A 221 -9.57 8.07 2.80
CA ASP A 221 -10.79 7.75 3.57
C ASP A 221 -10.48 7.01 4.88
N MET A 222 -9.42 6.19 4.88
CA MET A 222 -9.06 5.33 6.00
C MET A 222 -7.55 5.31 6.25
N MET A 223 -7.17 5.31 7.52
CA MET A 223 -5.80 5.06 7.96
C MET A 223 -5.75 3.85 8.89
N PHE A 224 -4.81 2.95 8.61
CA PHE A 224 -4.53 1.77 9.42
C PHE A 224 -3.11 1.85 9.94
N GLY A 225 -2.93 1.70 11.25
CA GLY A 225 -1.63 1.74 11.89
C GLY A 225 -1.34 0.51 12.75
N ILE A 226 -0.10 0.03 12.70
CA ILE A 226 0.44 -0.95 13.65
C ILE A 226 1.74 -0.39 14.22
N SER A 227 1.88 -0.39 15.55
CA SER A 227 3.11 0.04 16.24
C SER A 227 3.52 1.46 15.84
N ALA A 228 4.70 1.63 15.24
CA ALA A 228 5.16 2.88 14.63
C ALA A 228 4.08 3.55 13.75
N GLY A 229 3.46 2.77 12.86
CA GLY A 229 2.37 3.23 12.02
C GLY A 229 1.15 3.74 12.77
N ALA A 230 0.86 3.19 13.95
CA ALA A 230 -0.25 3.66 14.78
C ALA A 230 0.01 5.06 15.37
N VAL A 231 1.28 5.40 15.65
CA VAL A 231 1.66 6.75 16.08
C VAL A 231 1.46 7.75 14.95
N VAL A 232 1.97 7.45 13.76
CA VAL A 232 1.88 8.35 12.61
C VAL A 232 0.44 8.54 12.17
N THR A 233 -0.30 7.45 11.96
CA THR A 233 -1.68 7.50 11.48
C THR A 233 -2.64 8.13 12.48
N SER A 234 -2.47 7.94 13.79
CA SER A 234 -3.34 8.59 14.79
C SER A 234 -3.20 10.11 14.80
N ILE A 235 -1.97 10.62 14.62
CA ILE A 235 -1.70 12.06 14.51
C ILE A 235 -2.26 12.61 13.19
N LEU A 236 -2.09 11.92 12.08
CA LEU A 236 -2.64 12.38 10.80
C LEU A 236 -4.17 12.34 10.76
N SER A 237 -4.80 11.36 11.43
CA SER A 237 -6.25 11.16 11.38
C SER A 237 -7.06 12.28 12.07
N VAL A 238 -6.46 12.99 13.02
CA VAL A 238 -7.09 14.18 13.62
C VAL A 238 -6.93 15.44 12.75
N GLY A 239 -6.06 15.41 11.74
CA GLY A 239 -5.85 16.49 10.77
C GLY A 239 -4.53 17.25 10.91
N TYR A 240 -3.52 16.71 11.61
CA TYR A 240 -2.15 17.20 11.48
C TYR A 240 -1.55 16.73 10.14
N THR A 241 -0.72 17.56 9.50
CA THR A 241 -0.06 17.20 8.23
C THR A 241 1.28 16.50 8.46
N PRO A 242 1.85 15.80 7.45
CA PRO A 242 3.21 15.29 7.52
C PRO A 242 4.24 16.36 7.87
N ASP A 243 4.10 17.56 7.29
CA ASP A 243 4.97 18.72 7.56
C ASP A 243 4.93 19.12 9.04
N GLU A 244 3.74 19.19 9.65
CA GLU A 244 3.61 19.53 11.07
C GLU A 244 4.26 18.48 11.97
N LEU A 245 4.12 17.19 11.64
CA LEU A 245 4.73 16.10 12.39
C LEU A 245 6.26 16.11 12.25
N MET A 246 6.78 16.36 11.04
CA MET A 246 8.23 16.52 10.82
C MET A 246 8.77 17.75 11.55
N ALA A 247 8.09 18.90 11.46
CA ALA A 247 8.51 20.13 12.14
C ALA A 247 8.56 19.95 13.66
N SER A 248 7.54 19.30 14.23
CA SER A 248 7.48 18.98 15.67
C SER A 248 8.66 18.13 16.14
N LEU A 249 9.10 17.15 15.33
CA LEU A 249 10.26 16.30 15.65
C LEU A 249 11.61 16.99 15.44
N ALA A 250 11.68 17.91 14.48
CA ALA A 250 12.85 18.73 14.22
C ALA A 250 12.97 19.94 15.17
N ASP A 251 12.01 20.13 16.09
CA ASP A 251 11.90 21.30 16.96
C ASP A 251 11.84 22.62 16.17
N VAL A 252 11.19 22.59 15.00
CA VAL A 252 10.99 23.74 14.11
C VAL A 252 9.63 24.37 14.40
N PRO A 253 9.58 25.69 14.70
CA PRO A 253 8.32 26.37 14.94
C PRO A 253 7.51 26.51 13.65
N GLY A 254 6.19 26.57 13.78
CA GLY A 254 5.29 26.88 12.66
C GLY A 254 4.10 25.94 12.57
N GLY A 255 4.24 24.69 13.03
CA GLY A 255 3.13 23.73 13.17
C GLY A 255 2.29 23.94 14.44
N ARG A 256 1.16 23.24 14.53
CA ARG A 256 0.31 23.21 15.74
C ARG A 256 0.74 22.15 16.75
N LEU A 257 1.53 21.15 16.32
CA LEU A 257 2.07 20.14 17.21
C LEU A 257 3.17 20.74 18.09
N PRO A 258 3.15 20.49 19.41
CA PRO A 258 4.27 20.85 20.28
C PRO A 258 5.51 20.02 19.90
N PRO A 259 6.73 20.45 20.28
CA PRO A 259 7.93 19.66 20.05
C PRO A 259 7.80 18.25 20.63
N LEU A 260 7.91 17.23 19.78
CA LEU A 260 7.85 15.84 20.16
C LEU A 260 9.28 15.29 20.25
N SER A 261 9.58 14.61 21.34
CA SER A 261 10.82 13.85 21.47
C SER A 261 10.50 12.39 21.70
N PHE A 262 10.79 11.55 20.71
CA PHE A 262 10.75 10.10 20.88
C PHE A 262 12.03 9.55 21.53
N SER A 263 12.92 10.44 22.00
CA SER A 263 14.19 10.12 22.67
C SER A 263 14.03 9.75 24.15
N LEU A 264 12.82 9.42 24.59
CA LEU A 264 12.46 9.23 26.01
C LEU A 264 12.98 7.91 26.64
N LEU A 265 13.86 7.20 25.94
CA LEU A 265 14.67 6.09 26.47
C LEU A 265 15.89 6.56 27.29
N ARG A 266 15.83 7.72 27.97
CA ARG A 266 16.87 8.13 28.91
C ARG A 266 16.54 7.66 30.33
N LEU A 267 17.02 6.47 30.71
CA LEU A 267 17.40 6.02 32.07
C LEU A 267 16.48 6.24 33.30
N SER A 268 15.34 6.93 33.23
CA SER A 268 14.51 7.30 34.40
C SER A 268 13.33 6.36 34.69
N HIS A 269 13.11 5.31 33.90
CA HIS A 269 11.84 4.54 33.97
C HIS A 269 12.03 3.02 34.01
N PHE A 270 13.03 2.58 34.79
CA PHE A 270 13.25 1.18 35.12
C PHE A 270 12.05 0.62 35.90
N ASN A 271 11.47 -0.50 35.45
CA ASN A 271 10.36 -1.15 36.14
C ASN A 271 10.84 -1.81 37.45
N HIS A 272 11.00 -1.01 38.51
CA HIS A 272 11.59 -1.46 39.78
C HIS A 272 10.77 -2.55 40.47
N GLU A 273 9.44 -2.59 40.32
CA GLU A 273 8.58 -3.54 41.00
C GLU A 273 8.63 -4.93 40.34
N ASP A 274 8.43 -5.01 39.01
CA ASP A 274 8.58 -6.27 38.29
C ASP A 274 10.02 -6.77 38.31
N MET A 275 11.01 -5.88 38.22
CA MET A 275 12.42 -6.27 38.31
C MET A 275 12.77 -6.80 39.70
N ARG A 276 12.24 -6.22 40.78
CA ARG A 276 12.46 -6.74 42.14
C ARG A 276 11.83 -8.12 42.32
N TRP A 277 10.61 -8.33 41.83
CA TRP A 277 9.98 -9.65 41.85
C TRP A 277 10.74 -10.68 41.00
N ARG A 278 11.25 -10.30 39.81
CA ARG A 278 12.04 -11.17 38.94
C ARG A 278 13.43 -11.48 39.52
N MET A 279 14.14 -10.47 40.04
CA MET A 279 15.45 -10.61 40.68
C MET A 279 15.37 -11.47 41.93
N THR A 280 14.33 -11.31 42.76
CA THR A 280 14.12 -12.17 43.94
C THR A 280 13.73 -13.59 43.56
N SER A 281 12.98 -13.78 42.47
CA SER A 281 12.66 -15.11 41.94
C SER A 281 13.90 -15.80 41.37
N ALA A 282 14.72 -15.11 40.58
CA ALA A 282 15.97 -15.62 40.04
C ALA A 282 17.03 -15.89 41.12
N ALA A 283 17.12 -15.06 42.15
CA ALA A 283 18.00 -15.32 43.29
C ALA A 283 17.56 -16.59 44.05
N LYS A 284 16.25 -16.79 44.24
CA LYS A 284 15.70 -18.00 44.87
C LYS A 284 15.96 -19.25 44.03
N THR A 285 15.81 -19.18 42.71
CA THR A 285 16.09 -20.35 41.88
C THR A 285 17.59 -20.59 41.69
N GLY A 286 18.41 -19.55 41.56
CA GLY A 286 19.87 -19.67 41.53
C GLY A 286 20.41 -20.32 42.81
N LEU A 287 19.90 -19.93 43.98
CA LEU A 287 20.19 -20.63 45.22
C LEU A 287 19.72 -22.10 45.17
N ARG A 288 18.49 -22.39 44.75
CA ARG A 288 17.99 -23.77 44.66
C ARG A 288 18.82 -24.64 43.70
N ALA A 289 19.18 -24.13 42.53
CA ALA A 289 20.01 -24.82 41.54
C ALA A 289 21.43 -25.07 42.07
N PHE A 290 22.00 -24.10 42.79
CA PHE A 290 23.28 -24.27 43.49
C PHE A 290 23.19 -25.36 44.58
N TRP A 291 22.11 -25.36 45.38
CA TRP A 291 21.85 -26.37 46.41
C TRP A 291 21.55 -27.77 45.85
N ASP A 292 20.86 -27.88 44.72
CA ASP A 292 20.55 -29.15 44.04
C ASP A 292 21.78 -29.71 43.30
N SER A 293 22.67 -28.84 42.81
CA SER A 293 23.98 -29.21 42.27
C SER A 293 24.88 -29.81 43.37
N LEU A 294 24.88 -29.22 44.57
CA LEU A 294 25.58 -29.77 45.74
C LEU A 294 25.01 -31.13 46.22
N ARG A 295 23.76 -31.45 45.90
CA ARG A 295 23.11 -32.74 46.23
C ARG A 295 23.21 -33.81 45.14
N GLY A 296 23.96 -33.56 44.06
CA GLY A 296 24.28 -34.57 43.04
C GLY A 296 23.14 -34.92 42.07
N ARG A 297 22.16 -34.04 41.85
CA ARG A 297 21.05 -34.23 40.88
C ARG A 297 21.23 -33.41 39.59
N GLY A 298 22.41 -33.44 38.99
CA GLY A 298 22.85 -32.53 37.92
C GLY A 298 22.41 -32.82 36.48
N GLY A 299 21.29 -33.53 36.25
CA GLY A 299 20.85 -33.91 34.89
C GLY A 299 20.01 -32.85 34.16
N ASP A 300 19.15 -32.12 34.87
CA ASP A 300 18.12 -31.23 34.29
C ASP A 300 18.46 -29.73 34.39
N THR A 301 19.66 -29.39 34.87
CA THR A 301 19.96 -28.02 35.35
C THR A 301 20.21 -27.04 34.20
N ALA A 302 20.78 -27.49 33.07
CA ALA A 302 21.11 -26.60 31.95
C ALA A 302 19.87 -26.12 31.16
N GLU A 303 18.89 -27.01 30.96
CA GLU A 303 17.64 -26.68 30.27
C GLU A 303 16.74 -25.78 31.13
N LYS A 304 16.71 -26.01 32.46
CA LYS A 304 16.03 -25.13 33.42
C LYS A 304 16.69 -23.76 33.55
N LEU A 305 18.03 -23.69 33.55
CA LEU A 305 18.77 -22.41 33.54
C LEU A 305 18.56 -21.64 32.22
N PHE A 306 18.45 -22.33 31.09
CA PHE A 306 18.14 -21.71 29.80
C PHE A 306 16.71 -21.18 29.72
N LEU A 307 15.72 -21.97 30.18
CA LEU A 307 14.31 -21.56 30.29
C LEU A 307 14.08 -20.44 31.33
N GLU A 308 14.89 -20.36 32.38
CA GLU A 308 14.82 -19.26 33.35
C GLU A 308 15.55 -18.00 32.89
N TYR A 309 16.67 -18.12 32.17
CA TYR A 309 17.36 -16.98 31.57
C TYR A 309 16.44 -16.23 30.60
N THR A 310 15.60 -16.96 29.84
CA THR A 310 14.58 -16.34 28.96
C THR A 310 13.41 -15.74 29.74
N SER A 311 13.05 -16.28 30.91
CA SER A 311 12.03 -15.70 31.81
C SER A 311 12.46 -14.41 32.53
N LEU A 312 13.77 -14.16 32.59
CA LEU A 312 14.39 -12.97 33.19
C LEU A 312 14.44 -11.75 32.26
N VAL A 313 14.27 -11.94 30.95
CA VAL A 313 14.25 -10.88 29.93
C VAL A 313 12.82 -10.32 29.82
N GLY A 314 12.30 -9.78 30.91
CA GLY A 314 11.03 -9.05 30.85
C GLY A 314 11.26 -7.58 30.48
N ALA A 315 10.22 -6.92 29.99
CA ALA A 315 10.34 -5.60 29.38
C ALA A 315 10.91 -4.52 30.32
N PRO A 316 12.03 -3.86 29.95
CA PRO A 316 12.68 -2.85 30.79
C PRO A 316 11.98 -1.49 30.76
N PHE A 317 11.03 -1.25 29.84
CA PHE A 317 10.40 0.06 29.63
C PHE A 317 8.87 0.01 29.71
N HIS A 318 8.26 1.05 30.28
CA HIS A 318 6.81 1.26 30.27
C HIS A 318 6.40 2.09 29.05
N SER A 319 5.37 1.64 28.31
CA SER A 319 4.78 2.36 27.18
C SER A 319 3.89 3.54 27.60
N ALA A 320 3.68 3.75 28.91
CA ALA A 320 2.76 4.75 29.46
C ALA A 320 3.12 6.20 29.07
N GLU A 321 4.40 6.53 28.91
CA GLU A 321 4.82 7.89 28.52
C GLU A 321 4.39 8.23 27.08
N PHE A 322 4.44 7.25 26.16
CA PHE A 322 3.91 7.43 24.80
C PHE A 322 2.40 7.69 24.83
N GLU A 323 1.68 7.00 25.70
CA GLU A 323 0.25 7.21 25.90
C GLU A 323 -0.05 8.63 26.40
N VAL A 324 0.71 9.12 27.39
CA VAL A 324 0.53 10.47 27.96
C VAL A 324 0.80 11.56 26.92
N ILE A 325 1.88 11.42 26.16
CA ILE A 325 2.24 12.38 25.09
C ILE A 325 1.16 12.40 24.02
N LEU A 326 0.78 11.22 23.54
CA LEU A 326 -0.22 11.10 22.49
C LEU A 326 -1.59 11.57 22.97
N ARG A 327 -2.02 11.22 24.19
CA ARG A 327 -3.25 11.71 24.80
C ARG A 327 -3.27 13.23 24.84
N ARG A 328 -2.16 13.87 25.23
CA ARG A 328 -2.05 15.34 25.27
C ARG A 328 -2.28 15.93 23.87
N VAL A 329 -1.63 15.39 22.85
CA VAL A 329 -1.81 15.83 21.44
C VAL A 329 -3.26 15.64 20.98
N LEU A 330 -3.86 14.49 21.29
CA LEU A 330 -5.22 14.14 20.90
C LEU A 330 -6.31 14.86 21.71
N GLN A 331 -5.94 15.57 22.79
CA GLN A 331 -6.84 16.39 23.60
C GLN A 331 -6.63 17.91 23.40
N MET A 332 -5.75 18.31 22.48
CA MET A 332 -5.62 19.72 22.10
C MET A 332 -6.91 20.24 21.46
N SER A 333 -7.12 21.56 21.54
CA SER A 333 -8.33 22.21 21.00
C SER A 333 -8.52 21.87 19.51
N GLY A 334 -9.67 21.26 19.20
CA GLY A 334 -10.03 20.83 17.84
C GLY A 334 -9.62 19.40 17.49
N SER A 335 -8.90 18.67 18.36
CA SER A 335 -8.54 17.26 18.19
C SER A 335 -9.50 16.33 18.95
N THR A 336 -9.35 15.01 18.79
CA THR A 336 -10.11 14.01 19.56
C THR A 336 -9.27 12.79 19.90
N ASN A 337 -9.57 12.17 21.05
CA ASN A 337 -9.00 10.90 21.49
C ASN A 337 -10.00 9.73 21.36
N ASP A 338 -11.04 9.90 20.54
CA ASP A 338 -12.16 8.98 20.36
C ASP A 338 -12.31 8.66 18.87
N PHE A 339 -12.20 7.38 18.51
CA PHE A 339 -12.25 6.90 17.13
C PHE A 339 -13.54 7.33 16.41
N ARG A 340 -14.68 7.29 17.12
CA ARG A 340 -16.02 7.50 16.57
C ARG A 340 -16.27 8.94 16.13
N LYS A 341 -15.42 9.87 16.56
CA LYS A 341 -15.53 11.29 16.24
C LYS A 341 -14.68 11.66 15.03
N LEU A 342 -13.74 10.80 14.61
CA LEU A 342 -12.80 11.12 13.53
C LEU A 342 -13.52 11.13 12.18
N PRO A 343 -13.31 12.17 11.35
CA PRO A 343 -13.83 12.19 9.98
C PRO A 343 -13.01 11.31 9.03
N LEU A 344 -11.71 11.14 9.33
CA LEU A 344 -10.80 10.21 8.69
C LEU A 344 -10.78 8.94 9.53
N GLU A 345 -11.32 7.84 9.01
CA GLU A 345 -11.47 6.61 9.79
C GLU A 345 -10.09 6.06 10.17
N LEU A 346 -9.84 5.94 11.47
CA LEU A 346 -8.60 5.38 12.00
C LEU A 346 -8.83 3.99 12.56
N TYR A 347 -7.93 3.08 12.23
CA TYR A 347 -7.90 1.74 12.80
C TYR A 347 -6.51 1.40 13.31
N VAL A 348 -6.41 0.92 14.54
CA VAL A 348 -5.14 0.58 15.19
C VAL A 348 -5.07 -0.92 15.46
N GLY A 349 -4.13 -1.61 14.81
CA GLY A 349 -3.94 -3.04 14.95
C GLY A 349 -3.12 -3.40 16.18
N ALA A 350 -3.59 -4.34 16.97
CA ALA A 350 -2.89 -4.92 18.12
C ALA A 350 -3.05 -6.45 18.14
N SER A 351 -2.28 -7.11 18.99
CA SER A 351 -2.40 -8.55 19.20
C SER A 351 -2.93 -8.82 20.60
N ASP A 352 -3.95 -9.65 20.71
CA ASP A 352 -4.39 -10.19 21.99
C ASP A 352 -3.35 -11.19 22.50
N GLN A 353 -2.72 -10.90 23.64
CA GLN A 353 -1.59 -11.68 24.12
C GLN A 353 -1.99 -13.12 24.49
N ASP A 354 -3.19 -13.34 25.02
CA ASP A 354 -3.61 -14.65 25.50
C ASP A 354 -4.31 -15.44 24.39
N ALA A 355 -5.18 -14.80 23.61
CA ALA A 355 -5.88 -15.45 22.50
C ALA A 355 -5.01 -15.60 21.24
N ARG A 356 -3.90 -14.86 21.13
CA ARG A 356 -3.01 -14.84 19.96
C ARG A 356 -3.73 -14.45 18.66
N THR A 357 -4.77 -13.64 18.79
CA THR A 357 -5.59 -13.14 17.68
C THR A 357 -5.30 -11.67 17.41
N HIS A 358 -5.42 -11.26 16.15
CA HIS A 358 -5.33 -9.86 15.78
C HIS A 358 -6.61 -9.12 16.20
N VAL A 359 -6.47 -7.92 16.76
CA VAL A 359 -7.56 -7.03 17.15
C VAL A 359 -7.37 -5.68 16.48
N LEU A 360 -8.47 -5.06 16.07
CA LEU A 360 -8.48 -3.77 15.40
C LEU A 360 -9.25 -2.76 16.23
N PHE A 361 -8.55 -1.91 16.98
CA PHE A 361 -9.18 -0.79 17.67
C PHE A 361 -9.72 0.22 16.66
N GLY A 362 -10.87 0.81 16.96
CA GLY A 362 -11.64 1.63 16.02
C GLY A 362 -12.70 0.86 15.21
N SER A 363 -12.69 -0.48 15.21
CA SER A 363 -13.82 -1.26 14.70
C SER A 363 -14.91 -1.45 15.75
N ASP A 364 -16.09 -1.87 15.31
CA ASP A 364 -17.21 -2.25 16.17
C ASP A 364 -16.76 -3.12 17.36
N GLY A 365 -17.13 -2.70 18.57
CA GLY A 365 -16.77 -3.37 19.83
C GLY A 365 -15.42 -2.98 20.42
N TYR A 366 -14.59 -2.22 19.71
CA TYR A 366 -13.30 -1.69 20.16
C TYR A 366 -13.13 -0.18 19.92
N ASP A 367 -14.14 0.48 19.36
CA ASP A 367 -14.17 1.90 19.01
C ASP A 367 -14.39 2.82 20.24
N HIS A 368 -14.83 2.28 21.37
CA HIS A 368 -14.93 2.99 22.65
C HIS A 368 -13.57 3.19 23.35
N VAL A 369 -12.55 2.42 22.97
CA VAL A 369 -11.21 2.52 23.56
C VAL A 369 -10.56 3.82 23.12
N PRO A 370 -9.98 4.63 24.02
CA PRO A 370 -9.29 5.85 23.63
C PRO A 370 -8.14 5.58 22.64
N ILE A 371 -8.00 6.41 21.61
CA ILE A 371 -7.00 6.25 20.56
C ILE A 371 -5.59 6.15 21.16
N SER A 372 -5.25 7.01 22.12
CA SER A 372 -3.96 6.99 22.82
C SER A 372 -3.65 5.64 23.47
N LYS A 373 -4.67 5.00 24.07
CA LYS A 373 -4.54 3.70 24.74
C LYS A 373 -4.44 2.55 23.74
N ALA A 374 -5.17 2.63 22.63
CA ALA A 374 -5.05 1.68 21.53
C ALA A 374 -3.64 1.72 20.90
N VAL A 375 -3.09 2.92 20.67
CA VAL A 375 -1.72 3.10 20.17
C VAL A 375 -0.69 2.59 21.19
N GLN A 376 -0.90 2.82 22.49
CA GLN A 376 -0.07 2.25 23.54
C GLN A 376 0.00 0.71 23.46
N ALA A 377 -1.15 0.05 23.34
CA ALA A 377 -1.22 -1.39 23.16
C ALA A 377 -0.48 -1.84 21.89
N SER A 378 -0.70 -1.14 20.78
CA SER A 378 -0.07 -1.43 19.49
C SER A 378 1.45 -1.23 19.47
N LEU A 379 2.02 -0.41 20.36
CA LEU A 379 3.47 -0.22 20.53
C LEU A 379 4.14 -1.22 21.48
N SER A 380 3.37 -2.08 22.15
CA SER A 380 3.86 -2.89 23.26
C SER A 380 4.54 -4.18 22.78
N VAL A 381 5.74 -4.07 22.22
CA VAL A 381 6.54 -5.21 21.72
C VAL A 381 7.26 -5.89 22.88
N ASN A 382 7.00 -7.17 23.13
CA ASN A 382 7.78 -7.98 24.06
C ASN A 382 9.13 -8.39 23.42
N PRO A 383 10.31 -8.24 24.07
CA PRO A 383 10.56 -7.83 25.46
C PRO A 383 10.98 -6.36 25.61
N ALA A 384 10.60 -5.45 24.72
CA ALA A 384 10.91 -4.03 24.88
C ALA A 384 9.92 -3.31 25.82
N PHE A 385 8.63 -3.63 25.70
CA PHE A 385 7.51 -3.02 26.43
C PHE A 385 6.55 -4.08 26.97
N SER A 386 6.04 -3.87 28.18
CA SER A 386 5.02 -4.74 28.80
C SER A 386 3.68 -4.59 28.08
N SER A 387 2.86 -5.65 28.09
CA SER A 387 1.50 -5.61 27.53
C SER A 387 0.58 -4.65 28.28
N VAL A 388 -0.47 -4.21 27.58
CA VAL A 388 -1.38 -3.16 28.06
C VAL A 388 -2.74 -3.77 28.42
N PRO A 389 -3.22 -3.59 29.66
CA PRO A 389 -4.54 -4.04 30.05
C PRO A 389 -5.65 -3.12 29.51
N ILE A 390 -6.56 -3.68 28.72
CA ILE A 390 -7.77 -3.02 28.22
C ILE A 390 -8.94 -3.98 28.46
N ASP A 391 -9.96 -3.53 29.18
CA ASP A 391 -11.20 -4.28 29.45
C ASP A 391 -11.00 -5.74 29.92
N GLY A 392 -10.02 -5.93 30.82
CA GLY A 392 -9.72 -7.24 31.41
C GLY A 392 -8.88 -8.17 30.54
N ARG A 393 -8.40 -7.72 29.37
CA ARG A 393 -7.50 -8.47 28.48
C ARG A 393 -6.16 -7.73 28.31
N TYR A 394 -5.12 -8.47 27.95
CA TYR A 394 -3.77 -7.93 27.74
C TYR A 394 -3.43 -7.89 26.25
N TYR A 395 -2.98 -6.74 25.79
CA TYR A 395 -2.65 -6.50 24.39
C TYR A 395 -1.17 -6.17 24.20
N GLU A 396 -0.60 -6.70 23.12
CA GLU A 396 0.77 -6.47 22.68
C GLU A 396 0.77 -5.97 21.22
N ASP A 397 1.97 -5.68 20.70
CA ASP A 397 2.14 -5.11 19.36
C ASP A 397 1.42 -5.92 18.26
N GLY A 398 0.75 -5.22 17.35
CA GLY A 398 0.01 -5.83 16.24
C GLY A 398 0.91 -6.62 15.27
N ALA A 399 2.19 -6.26 15.16
CA ALA A 399 3.20 -6.88 14.31
C ALA A 399 3.38 -8.38 14.63
N ILE A 400 3.05 -8.82 15.83
CA ILE A 400 3.12 -10.23 16.23
C ILE A 400 2.16 -11.07 15.38
N THR A 401 0.91 -10.63 15.22
CA THR A 401 -0.12 -11.37 14.49
C THR A 401 -0.22 -10.97 13.01
N ARG A 402 -0.02 -9.69 12.67
CA ARG A 402 -0.10 -9.17 11.29
C ARG A 402 0.94 -8.09 11.04
N THR A 403 1.54 -8.08 9.85
CA THR A 403 2.52 -7.05 9.46
C THR A 403 1.85 -5.73 9.09
N SER A 404 0.73 -5.81 8.37
CA SER A 404 -0.06 -4.66 7.90
C SER A 404 -1.55 -5.05 7.86
N ASN A 405 -2.41 -4.05 7.91
CA ASN A 405 -3.87 -4.19 7.90
C ASN A 405 -4.52 -3.93 6.53
N PHE A 406 -3.76 -4.00 5.43
CA PHE A 406 -4.30 -3.80 4.09
C PHE A 406 -5.46 -4.73 3.72
N ILE A 407 -5.52 -5.95 4.26
CA ILE A 407 -6.65 -6.88 4.03
C ILE A 407 -7.93 -6.30 4.66
N GLU A 408 -7.82 -5.71 5.85
CA GLU A 408 -8.95 -5.07 6.53
C GLU A 408 -9.44 -3.81 5.81
N ALA A 409 -8.53 -3.09 5.16
CA ALA A 409 -8.88 -1.99 4.27
C ALA A 409 -9.72 -2.49 3.07
N ILE A 410 -9.29 -3.58 2.42
CA ILE A 410 -10.02 -4.18 1.30
C ILE A 410 -11.40 -4.68 1.71
N HIS A 411 -11.52 -5.33 2.87
CA HIS A 411 -12.82 -5.74 3.42
C HIS A 411 -13.75 -4.56 3.73
N ARG A 412 -13.19 -3.36 3.94
CA ARG A 412 -13.91 -2.09 4.13
C ARG A 412 -14.04 -1.31 2.82
N ASP A 413 -14.13 -2.03 1.71
CA ASP A 413 -14.34 -1.50 0.36
C ASP A 413 -13.23 -0.57 -0.15
N ALA A 414 -12.00 -0.68 0.37
CA ALA A 414 -10.88 0.02 -0.23
C ALA A 414 -10.52 -0.55 -1.60
N THR A 415 -10.40 0.32 -2.60
CA THR A 415 -9.98 -0.03 -3.97
C THR A 415 -8.64 0.60 -4.36
N LEU A 416 -8.13 1.52 -3.54
CA LEU A 416 -6.77 2.04 -3.60
C LEU A 416 -6.13 1.94 -2.21
N VAL A 417 -5.02 1.21 -2.10
CA VAL A 417 -4.33 1.00 -0.81
C VAL A 417 -2.86 1.33 -0.93
N PHE A 418 -2.37 2.27 -0.13
CA PHE A 418 -0.95 2.55 0.02
C PHE A 418 -0.44 1.90 1.30
N THR A 419 0.55 1.02 1.19
CA THR A 419 1.17 0.33 2.34
C THR A 419 2.60 0.79 2.52
N MET A 420 2.98 1.11 3.74
CA MET A 420 4.36 1.44 4.12
C MET A 420 4.87 0.36 5.06
N ASP A 421 5.99 -0.28 4.73
CA ASP A 421 6.60 -1.31 5.59
C ASP A 421 8.11 -1.06 5.75
N PRO A 422 8.53 -0.40 6.85
CA PRO A 422 9.94 -0.23 7.18
C PRO A 422 10.58 -1.49 7.76
N PHE A 423 9.81 -2.49 8.18
CA PHE A 423 10.29 -3.62 8.99
C PHE A 423 10.73 -4.81 8.14
N VAL A 424 11.64 -4.52 7.21
CA VAL A 424 12.16 -5.48 6.24
C VAL A 424 13.63 -5.83 6.51
N PRO A 425 14.09 -7.05 6.16
CA PRO A 425 15.45 -7.49 6.45
C PRO A 425 16.48 -6.80 5.56
N TYR A 426 17.69 -6.60 6.10
CA TYR A 426 18.83 -6.11 5.34
C TYR A 426 19.46 -7.25 4.51
N VAL A 427 19.54 -7.05 3.20
CA VAL A 427 20.14 -8.03 2.29
C VAL A 427 21.60 -7.66 2.04
N SER A 428 22.53 -8.38 2.67
CA SER A 428 23.95 -8.10 2.48
C SER A 428 24.49 -8.67 1.16
N LYS A 429 25.36 -7.89 0.48
CA LYS A 429 26.18 -8.39 -0.64
C LYS A 429 27.42 -9.15 -0.18
N LEU A 430 27.77 -9.08 1.12
CA LEU A 430 28.95 -9.71 1.68
C LEU A 430 28.57 -10.95 2.50
N PRO A 431 29.31 -12.06 2.36
CA PRO A 431 29.03 -13.26 3.14
C PRO A 431 29.29 -13.03 4.63
N GLY A 432 28.44 -13.64 5.47
CA GLY A 432 28.63 -13.72 6.92
C GLY A 432 28.38 -12.43 7.71
N VAL A 433 27.74 -11.40 7.14
CA VAL A 433 27.48 -10.14 7.88
C VAL A 433 26.61 -10.38 9.12
N ALA A 434 25.53 -11.15 9.00
CA ALA A 434 24.66 -11.46 10.13
C ALA A 434 25.40 -12.32 11.18
N HIS A 435 26.13 -13.35 10.73
CA HIS A 435 26.98 -14.18 11.60
C HIS A 435 27.97 -13.36 12.43
N ARG A 436 28.64 -12.36 11.82
CA ARG A 436 29.62 -11.49 12.50
C ARG A 436 29.01 -10.50 13.50
N ARG A 437 27.71 -10.18 13.40
CA ARG A 437 27.04 -9.20 14.28
C ARG A 437 26.41 -9.82 15.54
N GLY A 438 26.51 -11.13 15.71
CA GLY A 438 26.10 -11.82 16.93
C GLY A 438 24.61 -12.16 16.99
N VAL A 439 24.22 -12.90 18.04
CA VAL A 439 22.91 -13.55 18.16
C VAL A 439 21.72 -12.58 18.12
N LEU A 440 21.80 -11.43 18.81
CA LEU A 440 20.70 -10.46 18.86
C LEU A 440 20.40 -9.83 17.49
N TYR A 441 21.45 -9.55 16.71
CA TYR A 441 21.29 -9.06 15.34
C TYR A 441 20.66 -10.13 14.44
N ASN A 442 21.06 -11.40 14.57
CA ASN A 442 20.45 -12.48 13.79
C ASN A 442 18.96 -12.63 14.14
N ILE A 443 18.60 -12.60 15.43
CA ILE A 443 17.19 -12.67 15.87
C ILE A 443 16.37 -11.51 15.28
N ASP A 444 16.86 -10.26 15.33
CA ASP A 444 16.18 -9.12 14.69
C ASP A 444 15.97 -9.34 13.18
N GLN A 445 17.00 -9.81 12.47
CA GLN A 445 16.90 -10.08 11.04
C GLN A 445 15.96 -11.25 10.72
N ASP A 446 15.93 -12.29 11.54
CA ASP A 446 15.01 -13.43 11.40
C ASP A 446 13.56 -12.97 11.61
N ILE A 447 13.30 -12.17 12.65
CA ILE A 447 11.97 -11.61 12.92
C ILE A 447 11.51 -10.72 11.76
N ARG A 448 12.38 -9.84 11.24
CA ARG A 448 12.08 -9.04 10.03
C ARG A 448 11.80 -9.92 8.82
N THR A 449 12.57 -10.99 8.63
CA THR A 449 12.38 -11.92 7.51
C THR A 449 11.04 -12.65 7.61
N ILE A 450 10.69 -13.16 8.79
CA ILE A 450 9.40 -13.83 9.02
C ILE A 450 8.25 -12.83 8.79
N SER A 451 8.36 -11.62 9.34
CA SER A 451 7.34 -10.58 9.18
C SER A 451 7.14 -10.18 7.72
N PHE A 452 8.23 -9.91 6.98
CA PHE A 452 8.18 -9.49 5.59
C PHE A 452 7.70 -10.62 4.66
N THR A 453 8.16 -11.85 4.85
CA THR A 453 7.71 -12.99 4.02
C THR A 453 6.23 -13.32 4.26
N ARG A 454 5.72 -13.15 5.48
CA ARG A 454 4.28 -13.23 5.78
C ARG A 454 3.51 -12.14 5.03
N PHE A 455 3.98 -10.90 5.08
CA PHE A 455 3.37 -9.77 4.36
C PHE A 455 3.30 -10.05 2.86
N GLU A 456 4.42 -10.41 2.23
CA GLU A 456 4.49 -10.67 0.79
C GLU A 456 3.54 -11.80 0.37
N ARG A 457 3.53 -12.93 1.08
CA ARG A 457 2.61 -14.04 0.77
C ARG A 457 1.15 -13.64 0.89
N ALA A 458 0.81 -12.91 1.95
CA ALA A 458 -0.55 -12.42 2.17
C ALA A 458 -0.98 -11.43 1.07
N ARG A 459 -0.09 -10.51 0.69
CA ARG A 459 -0.30 -9.52 -0.37
C ARG A 459 -0.54 -10.19 -1.72
N HIS A 460 0.34 -11.09 -2.13
CA HIS A 460 0.21 -11.85 -3.38
C HIS A 460 -1.11 -12.65 -3.45
N SER A 461 -1.48 -13.34 -2.37
CA SER A 461 -2.73 -14.11 -2.32
C SER A 461 -3.97 -13.21 -2.38
N THR A 462 -3.95 -12.10 -1.66
CA THR A 462 -5.10 -11.18 -1.56
C THR A 462 -5.33 -10.44 -2.87
N LEU A 463 -4.28 -9.88 -3.50
CA LEU A 463 -4.42 -9.14 -4.76
C LEU A 463 -4.83 -10.03 -5.94
N ARG A 464 -4.57 -11.34 -5.87
CA ARG A 464 -5.13 -12.30 -6.84
C ARG A 464 -6.64 -12.49 -6.67
N LYS A 465 -7.14 -12.46 -5.43
CA LYS A 465 -8.57 -12.58 -5.11
C LYS A 465 -9.34 -11.29 -5.32
N HIS A 466 -8.64 -10.15 -5.20
CA HIS A 466 -9.19 -8.80 -5.32
C HIS A 466 -8.47 -8.02 -6.44
N PRO A 467 -8.60 -8.46 -7.71
CA PRO A 467 -7.88 -7.84 -8.81
C PRO A 467 -8.35 -6.40 -9.10
N GLU A 468 -9.52 -6.00 -8.60
CA GLU A 468 -10.06 -4.64 -8.65
C GLU A 468 -9.29 -3.64 -7.78
N VAL A 469 -8.54 -4.12 -6.78
CA VAL A 469 -7.80 -3.29 -5.82
C VAL A 469 -6.43 -2.93 -6.38
N SER A 470 -6.15 -1.64 -6.48
CA SER A 470 -4.81 -1.13 -6.71
C SER A 470 -4.09 -0.97 -5.38
N SER A 471 -3.03 -1.73 -5.17
CA SER A 471 -2.22 -1.67 -3.95
C SER A 471 -0.80 -1.28 -4.29
N TYR A 472 -0.22 -0.35 -3.51
CA TYR A 472 1.13 0.15 -3.70
C TYR A 472 1.94 0.06 -2.41
N THR A 473 3.14 -0.50 -2.49
CA THR A 473 3.99 -0.76 -1.32
C THR A 473 5.24 0.10 -1.35
N PHE A 474 5.48 0.82 -0.25
CA PHE A 474 6.67 1.62 -0.03
C PHE A 474 7.60 0.91 0.95
N LEU A 475 8.74 0.46 0.44
CA LEU A 475 9.77 -0.24 1.20
C LEU A 475 11.06 0.60 1.23
N PRO A 476 11.84 0.55 2.31
CA PRO A 476 13.14 1.20 2.36
C PRO A 476 14.11 0.56 1.35
N SER A 477 14.93 1.39 0.70
CA SER A 477 16.06 0.92 -0.11
C SER A 477 17.00 0.06 0.73
N ASN A 478 17.74 -0.87 0.11
CA ASN A 478 18.60 -1.78 0.87
C ASN A 478 19.69 -1.06 1.70
N THR A 479 20.13 0.13 1.26
CA THR A 479 21.03 0.99 2.05
C THR A 479 20.33 1.51 3.30
N LEU A 480 19.09 1.97 3.16
CA LEU A 480 18.28 2.42 4.29
C LEU A 480 17.93 1.25 5.23
N ARG A 481 17.65 0.05 4.71
CA ARG A 481 17.43 -1.16 5.53
C ARG A 481 18.60 -1.43 6.48
N ARG A 482 19.84 -1.21 6.03
CA ARG A 482 21.03 -1.34 6.88
C ARG A 482 21.02 -0.33 8.04
N LEU A 483 20.63 0.92 7.77
CA LEU A 483 20.51 1.96 8.79
C LEU A 483 19.42 1.60 9.81
N LEU A 484 18.23 1.24 9.33
CA LEU A 484 17.07 0.83 10.15
C LEU A 484 17.35 -0.42 10.99
N SER A 485 18.16 -1.35 10.49
CA SER A 485 18.55 -2.59 11.17
C SER A 485 19.68 -2.43 12.19
N THR A 486 20.28 -1.23 12.32
CA THR A 486 21.42 -1.04 13.24
C THR A 486 20.96 -0.78 14.66
N ASN A 487 20.03 0.16 14.84
CA ASN A 487 19.32 0.38 16.10
C ASN A 487 17.94 0.97 15.80
N PRO A 488 16.85 0.18 15.92
CA PRO A 488 15.49 0.64 15.62
C PRO A 488 14.97 1.71 16.59
N MET A 489 15.66 1.96 17.71
CA MET A 489 15.29 2.95 18.72
C MET A 489 16.19 4.21 18.70
N ASP A 490 17.10 4.33 17.73
CA ASP A 490 17.98 5.50 17.63
C ASP A 490 17.26 6.68 16.95
N HIS A 491 17.06 7.76 17.70
CA HIS A 491 16.46 9.00 17.21
C HIS A 491 17.43 9.83 16.34
N ARG A 492 18.75 9.69 16.52
CA ARG A 492 19.73 10.63 15.96
C ARG A 492 19.73 10.74 14.43
N PRO A 493 19.59 9.65 13.64
CA PRO A 493 19.67 9.72 12.19
C PRO A 493 18.32 10.05 11.53
N TYR A 494 17.39 10.76 12.20
CA TYR A 494 16.06 11.02 11.66
C TYR A 494 16.08 11.75 10.30
N LEU A 495 16.95 12.76 10.12
CA LEU A 495 17.12 13.46 8.82
C LEU A 495 17.60 12.52 7.71
N GLU A 496 18.53 11.62 8.03
CA GLU A 496 19.05 10.62 7.10
C GLU A 496 17.99 9.60 6.71
N ILE A 497 17.17 9.19 7.66
CA ILE A 497 16.02 8.31 7.42
C ILE A 497 14.99 9.03 6.57
N TRP A 498 14.62 10.28 6.89
CA TRP A 498 13.70 11.07 6.08
C TRP A 498 14.19 11.21 4.64
N ARG A 499 15.46 11.58 4.43
CA ARG A 499 16.08 11.65 3.11
C ARG A 499 15.96 10.32 2.37
N GLY A 500 16.41 9.23 2.99
CA GLY A 500 16.39 7.91 2.36
C GLY A 500 14.98 7.45 2.00
N SER A 501 14.00 7.78 2.85
CA SER A 501 12.60 7.40 2.69
C SER A 501 11.92 8.20 1.59
N TYR A 502 12.13 9.51 1.58
CA TYR A 502 11.66 10.41 0.52
C TYR A 502 12.17 9.97 -0.86
N LEU A 503 13.49 9.76 -0.97
CA LEU A 503 14.11 9.34 -2.23
C LEU A 503 13.65 7.94 -2.69
N SER A 504 13.48 7.00 -1.75
CA SER A 504 12.97 5.66 -2.07
C SER A 504 11.50 5.70 -2.48
N ALA A 505 10.69 6.54 -1.83
CA ALA A 505 9.29 6.74 -2.17
C ALA A 505 9.14 7.35 -3.57
N LEU A 506 9.87 8.43 -3.88
CA LEU A 506 9.84 9.04 -5.20
C LEU A 506 10.29 8.06 -6.28
N GLN A 507 11.37 7.30 -6.03
CA GLN A 507 11.81 6.26 -6.97
C GLN A 507 10.71 5.21 -7.23
N ARG A 508 9.96 4.82 -6.19
CA ARG A 508 8.84 3.88 -6.32
C ARG A 508 7.68 4.49 -7.10
N ILE A 509 7.35 5.75 -6.83
CA ILE A 509 6.32 6.52 -7.55
C ILE A 509 6.70 6.61 -9.02
N ASP A 510 7.95 6.95 -9.34
CA ASP A 510 8.45 7.04 -10.72
C ASP A 510 8.34 5.72 -11.48
N GLN A 511 8.75 4.61 -10.84
CA GLN A 511 8.66 3.27 -11.43
C GLN A 511 7.22 2.89 -11.80
N LEU A 512 6.25 3.31 -10.98
CA LEU A 512 4.84 2.96 -11.14
C LEU A 512 3.99 4.12 -11.64
N CYS A 513 4.61 5.22 -12.09
CA CYS A 513 3.96 6.51 -12.33
C CYS A 513 2.79 6.40 -13.31
N HIS A 514 2.97 5.65 -14.40
CA HIS A 514 1.92 5.42 -15.38
C HIS A 514 0.67 4.80 -14.75
N ARG A 515 0.81 3.81 -13.86
CA ARG A 515 -0.32 3.20 -13.15
C ARG A 515 -0.88 4.10 -12.06
N LEU A 516 0.00 4.63 -11.21
CA LEU A 516 -0.38 5.49 -10.08
C LEU A 516 -1.21 6.68 -10.55
N ARG A 517 -0.81 7.35 -11.64
CA ARG A 517 -1.59 8.46 -12.22
C ARG A 517 -3.02 8.06 -12.56
N GLY A 518 -3.18 6.90 -13.23
CA GLY A 518 -4.50 6.41 -13.60
C GLY A 518 -5.34 6.02 -12.39
N ASP A 519 -4.77 5.23 -11.48
CA ASP A 519 -5.48 4.72 -10.31
C ASP A 519 -5.84 5.84 -9.30
N LEU A 520 -4.96 6.84 -9.11
CA LEU A 520 -5.26 8.04 -8.32
C LEU A 520 -6.32 8.91 -9.00
N ALA A 521 -6.27 9.08 -10.31
CA ALA A 521 -7.23 9.91 -11.01
C ALA A 521 -8.64 9.32 -11.03
N GLU A 522 -8.80 7.99 -11.01
CA GLU A 522 -10.12 7.35 -10.79
C GLU A 522 -10.68 7.68 -9.40
N GLN A 523 -9.83 8.02 -8.43
CA GLN A 523 -10.19 8.49 -7.08
C GLN A 523 -10.29 10.03 -6.99
N GLY A 524 -10.16 10.74 -8.12
CA GLY A 524 -10.14 12.20 -8.15
C GLY A 524 -8.84 12.83 -7.61
N MET A 525 -7.78 12.05 -7.39
CA MET A 525 -6.49 12.51 -6.91
C MET A 525 -5.52 12.74 -8.08
N HIS A 526 -4.79 13.86 -8.07
CA HIS A 526 -3.88 14.23 -9.15
C HIS A 526 -2.41 14.11 -8.72
N LEU A 527 -1.70 13.19 -9.38
CA LEU A 527 -0.28 12.91 -9.17
C LEU A 527 0.63 13.71 -10.12
N ASP A 528 1.41 14.63 -9.55
CA ASP A 528 2.49 15.36 -10.22
C ASP A 528 3.78 15.26 -9.40
N THR A 529 4.84 14.73 -10.01
CA THR A 529 6.14 14.52 -9.35
C THR A 529 7.06 15.73 -9.42
N ALA A 530 6.70 16.78 -10.16
CA ALA A 530 7.61 17.89 -10.46
C ALA A 530 8.20 18.55 -9.20
N MET A 531 7.37 18.85 -8.20
CA MET A 531 7.83 19.43 -6.93
C MET A 531 8.72 18.45 -6.17
N ALA A 532 8.32 17.18 -6.10
CA ALA A 532 9.08 16.16 -5.39
C ALA A 532 10.44 15.88 -6.04
N GLU A 533 10.54 15.98 -7.37
CA GLU A 533 11.80 15.87 -8.10
C GLU A 533 12.79 16.99 -7.74
N VAL A 534 12.31 18.22 -7.57
CA VAL A 534 13.14 19.36 -7.13
C VAL A 534 13.70 19.12 -5.72
N VAL A 535 12.84 18.73 -4.78
CA VAL A 535 13.24 18.40 -3.40
C VAL A 535 14.21 17.21 -3.40
N ALA A 536 13.95 16.18 -4.19
CA ALA A 536 14.82 15.01 -4.29
C ALA A 536 16.23 15.36 -4.79
N GLU A 537 16.36 16.25 -5.77
CA GLU A 537 17.67 16.67 -6.27
C GLU A 537 18.44 17.49 -5.23
N GLN A 538 17.75 18.36 -4.49
CA GLN A 538 18.32 19.05 -3.34
C GLN A 538 18.81 18.07 -2.26
N LEU A 539 18.02 17.06 -1.93
CA LEU A 539 18.37 16.05 -0.92
C LEU A 539 19.56 15.17 -1.35
N ARG A 540 19.70 14.87 -2.64
CA ARG A 540 20.83 14.09 -3.20
C ARG A 540 22.15 14.85 -3.14
N THR A 541 22.11 16.16 -3.35
CA THR A 541 23.32 17.01 -3.43
C THR A 541 23.74 17.56 -2.07
N THR A 542 22.84 17.57 -1.08
CA THR A 542 23.12 18.11 0.25
C THR A 542 23.99 17.18 1.10
N THR A 543 25.10 17.72 1.62
CA THR A 543 26.07 17.00 2.46
C THR A 543 25.73 17.03 3.94
N LYS A 544 25.22 18.16 4.44
CA LYS A 544 24.76 18.35 5.83
C LYS A 544 23.28 18.74 5.81
N LEU A 545 22.43 17.77 6.15
CA LEU A 545 20.99 17.94 6.10
C LEU A 545 20.48 18.88 7.21
N CYS A 546 19.48 19.67 6.86
CA CYS A 546 18.62 20.41 7.77
C CYS A 546 17.14 20.21 7.38
N PHE A 547 16.22 20.76 8.19
CA PHE A 547 14.78 20.58 7.97
C PHE A 547 14.30 21.26 6.69
N GLU A 548 14.89 22.41 6.37
CA GLU A 548 14.61 23.21 5.18
C GLU A 548 14.88 22.45 3.88
N ASP A 549 15.79 21.46 3.89
CA ASP A 549 16.13 20.67 2.71
C ASP A 549 14.96 19.81 2.20
N PHE A 550 13.90 19.62 3.00
CA PHE A 550 12.69 18.87 2.64
C PHE A 550 11.60 19.73 1.98
N PHE A 551 11.92 20.99 1.66
CA PHE A 551 11.03 21.94 1.02
C PHE A 551 11.65 22.50 -0.26
N PRO A 552 10.82 22.84 -1.27
CA PRO A 552 11.32 23.45 -2.50
C PRO A 552 12.03 24.76 -2.19
N ASP A 553 13.17 24.99 -2.84
CA ASP A 553 14.02 26.17 -2.67
C ASP A 553 14.44 26.46 -1.22
N ARG A 554 14.39 25.45 -0.33
CA ARG A 554 14.61 25.55 1.12
C ARG A 554 13.67 26.54 1.82
N GLN A 555 12.51 26.80 1.23
CA GLN A 555 11.49 27.67 1.82
C GLN A 555 10.48 26.82 2.57
N VAL A 556 10.56 26.85 3.91
CA VAL A 556 9.66 26.10 4.78
C VAL A 556 8.26 26.71 4.71
N ASP A 557 7.33 25.97 4.10
CA ASP A 557 5.91 26.25 4.11
C ASP A 557 5.17 25.08 4.77
N ILE A 558 4.88 25.21 6.06
CA ILE A 558 4.18 24.17 6.83
C ILE A 558 2.69 24.31 6.57
N LYS A 559 2.16 23.45 5.68
CA LYS A 559 0.73 23.37 5.39
C LYS A 559 -0.05 22.96 6.63
N LYS A 560 -1.13 23.69 6.91
CA LYS A 560 -2.07 23.40 8.00
C LYS A 560 -3.43 23.06 7.43
N ARG A 561 -3.98 21.93 7.84
CA ARG A 561 -5.35 21.54 7.51
C ARG A 561 -6.28 21.85 8.69
N PRO A 562 -7.48 22.40 8.48
CA PRO A 562 -8.47 22.49 9.55
C PRO A 562 -8.69 21.12 10.19
N PHE A 563 -8.69 21.07 11.52
CA PHE A 563 -8.91 19.80 12.22
C PHE A 563 -10.30 19.25 11.94
N MET A 564 -10.43 17.93 12.03
CA MET A 564 -11.71 17.24 11.98
C MET A 564 -12.53 17.57 10.72
N GLN A 565 -11.86 17.88 9.60
CA GLN A 565 -12.51 17.97 8.30
C GLN A 565 -12.49 16.63 7.55
N PRO A 566 -13.62 16.21 6.96
CA PRO A 566 -13.67 15.10 6.02
C PRO A 566 -12.75 15.32 4.81
N SER A 567 -12.59 14.27 4.03
CA SER A 567 -11.95 14.37 2.71
C SER A 567 -12.63 15.45 1.87
N GLN A 568 -11.83 16.28 1.20
CA GLN A 568 -12.33 17.28 0.25
C GLN A 568 -12.57 16.68 -1.15
N LEU A 569 -12.24 15.40 -1.33
CA LEU A 569 -12.51 14.66 -2.55
C LEU A 569 -14.00 14.27 -2.62
N PRO A 570 -14.59 14.22 -3.82
CA PRO A 570 -15.95 13.73 -3.98
C PRO A 570 -16.03 12.29 -3.44
N PRO A 571 -17.09 11.94 -2.68
CA PRO A 571 -17.24 10.60 -2.15
C PRO A 571 -17.28 9.60 -3.30
N ALA A 572 -16.68 8.43 -3.07
CA ALA A 572 -16.70 7.34 -4.04
C ALA A 572 -18.16 7.06 -4.49
N PRO A 573 -18.42 6.90 -5.82
CA PRO A 573 -19.76 6.69 -6.33
C PRO A 573 -20.38 5.43 -5.75
N GLY A 574 -21.41 5.59 -4.90
CA GLY A 574 -22.10 4.51 -4.20
C GLY A 574 -21.84 4.43 -2.69
N SER A 575 -21.00 5.30 -2.12
CA SER A 575 -20.89 5.44 -0.67
C SER A 575 -22.21 5.96 -0.09
N PRO A 576 -22.73 5.39 1.01
CA PRO A 576 -23.90 5.95 1.67
C PRO A 576 -23.57 7.39 2.09
N ILE A 577 -24.34 8.36 1.60
CA ILE A 577 -24.23 9.75 2.01
C ILE A 577 -24.57 9.76 3.50
N VAL A 578 -23.56 9.93 4.35
CA VAL A 578 -23.78 10.27 5.75
C VAL A 578 -24.38 11.68 5.72
N ALA A 579 -25.70 11.75 5.89
CA ALA A 579 -26.40 13.03 6.00
C ALA A 579 -25.72 13.83 7.11
N GLN A 580 -25.10 14.95 6.73
CA GLN A 580 -24.67 15.94 7.71
C GLN A 580 -25.94 16.37 8.45
N ALA A 581 -26.04 16.04 9.73
CA ALA A 581 -27.05 16.59 10.60
C ALA A 581 -26.80 18.10 10.64
N GLU A 582 -27.59 18.86 9.88
CA GLU A 582 -27.66 20.31 10.03
C GLU A 582 -28.09 20.59 11.46
N ASP A 583 -27.21 21.31 12.16
CA ASP A 583 -27.34 21.79 13.52
C ASP A 583 -28.45 22.86 13.54
N GLU A 584 -29.72 22.42 13.54
CA GLU A 584 -30.85 23.28 13.89
C GLU A 584 -30.73 23.66 15.37
N ARG A 585 -30.12 24.82 15.63
CA ARG A 585 -30.26 25.51 16.91
C ARG A 585 -31.51 26.42 16.87
N PRO A 586 -32.30 26.45 17.95
CA PRO A 586 -33.44 27.36 18.08
C PRO A 586 -33.03 28.83 18.23
#